data_AF-A0A7R9GUC3-F1
#
_entry.id   AF-A0A7R9GUC3-F1
#
_cell.length_a   1.000
_cell.length_b   1.000
_cell.length_c   1.000
_cell.angle_alpha   90.00
_cell.angle_beta   90.00
_cell.angle_gamma   90.00
#
_symmetry.space_group_name_H-M   'P 1'
#
loop_
_entity.id
_entity.type
_entity.pdbx_description
1 polymer ?
#
loop_
_entity_poly.entity_id
_entity_poly.type
_entity_poly.pdbx_seq_one_letter_code
_entity_poly.pdbx_strand_id
1 'polypeptide(L)'
;IQENLAARAQKMGEVVGAIKDTRDAEENEAIRKAIAERELKESERLTREAEYRRSLVEEKKQVQREYVASETLRKAQERHLLKWDMMQRFKQEEVDRKFELTKRKERRRVLLDNRNTYKKQMVEVLEMKKQEREMDKLAVQRAAEAWSADDKAFLQYADDVIQESRRIGRPIEPLQRIVKEYKKRNNLEPKVKLPPLLRSRVPIAQACHPKCADSCSETISTKQIES
;
A
#
# COMPACT_ATOMS: atom_id res chain seq x y z
N ILE A 1 47.28 -18.36 -137.15
CA ILE A 1 46.31 -19.18 -136.37
C ILE A 1 46.52 -19.01 -134.86
N GLN A 2 47.77 -18.99 -134.35
CA GLN A 2 48.04 -18.83 -132.91
C GLN A 2 47.69 -17.44 -132.31
N GLU A 3 47.83 -16.34 -133.06
CA GLU A 3 47.44 -14.99 -132.57
C GLU A 3 45.93 -14.81 -132.37
N ASN A 4 45.11 -15.47 -133.21
CA ASN A 4 43.64 -15.46 -133.07
C ASN A 4 43.15 -16.26 -131.85
N LEU A 5 43.91 -17.26 -131.39
CA LEU A 5 43.62 -18.01 -130.16
C LEU A 5 43.98 -17.19 -128.91
N ALA A 6 45.10 -16.47 -128.93
CA ALA A 6 45.51 -15.58 -127.84
C ALA A 6 44.55 -14.39 -127.66
N ALA A 7 44.11 -13.75 -128.74
CA ALA A 7 43.14 -12.66 -128.70
C ALA A 7 41.74 -13.12 -128.23
N ARG A 8 41.32 -14.35 -128.58
CA ARG A 8 40.11 -14.97 -128.03
C ARG A 8 40.24 -15.27 -126.54
N ALA A 9 41.39 -15.75 -126.09
CA ALA A 9 41.65 -16.03 -124.68
C ALA A 9 41.65 -14.74 -123.83
N GLN A 10 42.20 -13.63 -124.32
CA GLN A 10 42.13 -12.32 -123.64
C GLN A 10 40.70 -11.80 -123.54
N LYS A 11 39.91 -11.84 -124.63
CA LYS A 11 38.49 -11.43 -124.59
C LYS A 11 37.65 -12.32 -123.67
N MET A 12 37.90 -13.63 -123.63
CA MET A 12 37.25 -14.52 -122.67
C MET A 12 37.69 -14.21 -121.24
N GLY A 13 38.96 -13.87 -121.02
CA GLY A 13 39.47 -13.43 -119.71
C GLY A 13 38.81 -12.14 -119.21
N GLU A 14 38.61 -11.15 -120.09
CA GLU A 14 37.89 -9.91 -119.77
C GLU A 14 36.41 -10.15 -119.44
N VAL A 15 35.72 -10.99 -120.24
CA VAL A 15 34.32 -11.36 -119.99
C VAL A 15 34.18 -12.14 -118.68
N VAL A 16 35.08 -13.10 -118.41
CA VAL A 16 35.09 -13.87 -117.16
C VAL A 16 35.47 -12.98 -115.96
N GLY A 17 36.35 -11.99 -116.16
CA GLY A 17 36.69 -10.97 -115.16
C GLY A 17 35.48 -10.12 -114.81
N ALA A 18 34.77 -9.56 -115.80
CA ALA A 18 33.56 -8.76 -115.58
C ALA A 18 32.42 -9.56 -114.92
N ILE A 19 32.27 -10.86 -115.24
CA ILE A 19 31.30 -11.74 -114.57
C ILE A 19 31.69 -12.00 -113.11
N LYS A 20 32.99 -12.11 -112.80
CA LYS A 20 33.46 -12.22 -111.42
C LYS A 20 33.28 -10.92 -110.65
N ASP A 21 33.62 -9.78 -111.25
CA ASP A 21 33.48 -8.47 -110.59
C ASP A 21 32.02 -8.13 -110.27
N THR A 22 31.09 -8.46 -111.18
CA THR A 22 29.64 -8.31 -110.95
C THR A 22 29.14 -9.24 -109.85
N ARG A 23 29.56 -10.51 -109.87
CA ARG A 23 29.23 -11.47 -108.81
C ARG A 23 29.82 -11.06 -107.45
N ASP A 24 31.06 -10.59 -107.41
CA ASP A 24 31.72 -10.11 -106.21
C ASP A 24 31.04 -8.83 -105.68
N ALA A 25 30.52 -7.97 -106.56
CA ALA A 25 29.72 -6.81 -106.16
C ALA A 25 28.38 -7.24 -105.52
N GLU A 26 27.66 -8.19 -106.11
CA GLU A 26 26.42 -8.75 -105.56
C GLU A 26 26.65 -9.49 -104.22
N GLU A 27 27.71 -10.28 -104.12
CA GLU A 27 28.12 -10.96 -102.88
C GLU A 27 28.50 -9.95 -101.79
N ASN A 28 29.23 -8.88 -102.13
CA ASN A 28 29.56 -7.80 -101.20
C ASN A 28 28.32 -7.01 -100.74
N GLU A 29 27.33 -6.77 -101.63
CA GLU A 29 26.06 -6.16 -101.24
C GLU A 29 25.24 -7.06 -100.32
N ALA A 30 25.21 -8.36 -100.58
CA ALA A 30 24.56 -9.34 -99.70
C ALA A 30 25.22 -9.38 -98.31
N ILE A 31 26.56 -9.35 -98.25
CA ILE A 31 27.32 -9.27 -96.99
C ILE A 31 26.98 -7.97 -96.24
N ARG A 32 26.94 -6.82 -96.93
CA ARG A 32 26.57 -5.52 -96.31
C ARG A 32 25.15 -5.55 -95.73
N LYS A 33 24.19 -6.12 -96.44
CA LYS A 33 22.80 -6.28 -95.94
C LYS A 33 22.75 -7.19 -94.71
N ALA A 34 23.46 -8.32 -94.73
CA ALA A 34 23.52 -9.24 -93.59
C ALA A 34 24.19 -8.61 -92.35
N ILE A 35 25.23 -7.79 -92.54
CA ILE A 35 25.87 -7.02 -91.45
C ILE A 35 24.87 -6.01 -90.89
N ALA A 36 24.20 -5.23 -91.74
CA ALA A 36 23.22 -4.23 -91.30
C ALA A 36 22.05 -4.86 -90.53
N GLU A 37 21.53 -6.01 -90.98
CA GLU A 37 20.47 -6.74 -90.27
C GLU A 37 20.94 -7.27 -88.90
N ARG A 38 22.19 -7.74 -88.81
CA ARG A 38 22.78 -8.20 -87.55
C ARG A 38 22.97 -7.04 -86.57
N GLU A 39 23.51 -5.92 -87.04
CA GLU A 39 23.69 -4.71 -86.25
C GLU A 39 22.34 -4.17 -85.75
N LEU A 40 21.30 -4.19 -86.59
CA LEU A 40 19.95 -3.80 -86.19
C LEU A 40 19.44 -4.70 -85.05
N LYS A 41 19.51 -6.02 -85.21
CA LYS A 41 19.09 -6.98 -84.17
C LYS A 41 19.88 -6.83 -82.86
N GLU A 42 21.18 -6.55 -82.96
CA GLU A 42 22.02 -6.32 -81.78
C GLU A 42 21.66 -5.01 -81.08
N SER A 43 21.40 -3.94 -81.82
CA SER A 43 20.96 -2.65 -81.27
C SER A 43 19.58 -2.75 -80.60
N GLU A 44 18.64 -3.51 -81.17
CA GLU A 44 17.34 -3.79 -80.58
C GLU A 44 17.47 -4.62 -79.28
N ARG A 45 18.38 -5.58 -79.25
CA ARG A 45 18.64 -6.36 -78.02
C ARG A 45 19.21 -5.46 -76.92
N LEU A 46 20.20 -4.62 -77.25
CA LEU A 46 20.83 -3.72 -76.28
C LEU A 46 19.86 -2.68 -75.73
N THR A 47 18.96 -2.15 -76.55
CA THR A 47 17.92 -1.21 -76.11
C THR A 47 16.91 -1.88 -75.18
N ARG A 48 16.41 -3.08 -75.51
CA ARG A 48 15.52 -3.85 -74.62
C ARG A 48 16.18 -4.21 -73.30
N GLU A 49 17.45 -4.60 -73.31
CA GLU A 49 18.20 -4.86 -72.08
C GLU A 49 18.39 -3.59 -71.24
N ALA A 50 18.65 -2.45 -71.88
CA ALA A 50 18.79 -1.17 -71.18
C ALA A 50 17.46 -0.71 -70.54
N GLU A 51 16.34 -0.89 -71.25
CA GLU A 51 15.00 -0.61 -70.75
C GLU A 51 14.64 -1.51 -69.57
N TYR A 52 14.91 -2.81 -69.66
CA TYR A 52 14.69 -3.76 -68.57
C TYR A 52 15.54 -3.45 -67.33
N ARG A 53 16.81 -3.05 -67.52
CA ARG A 53 17.65 -2.59 -66.39
C ARG A 53 17.10 -1.32 -65.76
N ARG A 54 16.54 -0.39 -66.54
CA ARG A 54 15.91 0.83 -66.03
C ARG A 54 14.66 0.50 -65.23
N SER A 55 13.78 -0.37 -65.73
CA SER A 55 12.58 -0.78 -65.01
C SER A 55 12.90 -1.44 -63.67
N LEU A 56 13.91 -2.33 -63.62
CA LEU A 56 14.36 -2.95 -62.36
C LEU A 56 14.87 -1.92 -61.35
N VAL A 57 15.59 -0.90 -61.80
CA VAL A 57 16.08 0.18 -60.92
C VAL A 57 14.90 1.02 -60.39
N GLU A 58 13.90 1.28 -61.23
CA GLU A 58 12.68 2.00 -60.83
C GLU A 58 11.84 1.20 -59.84
N GLU A 59 11.61 -0.09 -60.09
CA GLU A 59 10.93 -1.00 -59.17
C GLU A 59 11.65 -1.05 -57.81
N LYS A 60 12.97 -1.19 -57.81
CA LYS A 60 13.76 -1.17 -56.57
C LYS A 60 13.61 0.14 -55.81
N LYS A 61 13.60 1.27 -56.52
CA LYS A 61 13.38 2.59 -55.89
C LYS A 61 11.97 2.71 -55.33
N GLN A 62 10.96 2.17 -56.01
CA GLN A 62 9.58 2.19 -55.55
C GLN A 62 9.41 1.34 -54.28
N VAL A 63 9.90 0.10 -54.27
CA VAL A 63 9.88 -0.78 -53.09
C VAL A 63 10.59 -0.12 -51.91
N GLN A 64 11.73 0.52 -52.14
CA GLN A 64 12.44 1.24 -51.08
C GLN A 64 11.62 2.42 -50.51
N ARG A 65 10.92 3.17 -51.36
CA ARG A 65 10.05 4.27 -50.92
C ARG A 65 8.87 3.76 -50.10
N GLU A 66 8.23 2.70 -50.56
CA GLU A 66 7.11 2.05 -49.86
C GLU A 66 7.54 1.53 -48.50
N TYR A 67 8.70 0.87 -48.42
CA TYR A 67 9.27 0.40 -47.15
C TYR A 67 9.54 1.54 -46.17
N VAL A 68 10.16 2.63 -46.63
CA VAL A 68 10.42 3.80 -45.79
C VAL A 68 9.10 4.44 -45.32
N ALA A 69 8.10 4.56 -46.20
CA ALA A 69 6.78 5.07 -45.83
C ALA A 69 6.09 4.18 -44.78
N SER A 70 6.14 2.85 -44.93
CA SER A 70 5.57 1.92 -43.94
C SER A 70 6.29 1.99 -42.60
N GLU A 71 7.63 2.06 -42.61
CA GLU A 71 8.43 2.15 -41.38
C GLU A 71 8.18 3.46 -40.64
N THR A 72 8.09 4.58 -41.35
CA THR A 72 7.77 5.88 -40.75
C THR A 72 6.39 5.91 -40.15
N LEU A 73 5.39 5.34 -40.83
CA LEU A 73 4.03 5.21 -40.30
C LEU A 73 4.01 4.33 -39.05
N ARG A 74 4.68 3.16 -39.09
CA ARG A 74 4.77 2.26 -37.94
C ARG A 74 5.37 2.96 -36.72
N LYS A 75 6.50 3.66 -36.89
CA LYS A 75 7.15 4.43 -35.81
C LYS A 75 6.26 5.56 -35.28
N ALA A 76 5.48 6.21 -36.14
CA ALA A 76 4.53 7.24 -35.71
C ALA A 76 3.40 6.65 -34.86
N GLN A 77 2.87 5.48 -35.25
CA GLN A 77 1.86 4.75 -34.49
C GLN A 77 2.40 4.28 -33.14
N GLU A 78 3.60 3.71 -33.09
CA GLU A 78 4.27 3.32 -31.84
C GLU A 78 4.43 4.50 -30.88
N ARG A 79 4.87 5.65 -31.37
CA ARG A 79 4.98 6.89 -30.56
C ARG A 79 3.62 7.33 -30.03
N HIS A 80 2.57 7.24 -30.84
CA HIS A 80 1.22 7.58 -30.42
C HIS A 80 0.71 6.62 -29.33
N LEU A 81 0.93 5.32 -29.49
CA LEU A 81 0.57 4.31 -28.50
C LEU A 81 1.32 4.54 -27.17
N LEU A 82 2.62 4.84 -27.22
CA LEU A 82 3.41 5.16 -26.04
C LEU A 82 2.86 6.40 -25.32
N LYS A 83 2.54 7.47 -26.07
CA LYS A 83 1.95 8.68 -25.52
C LYS A 83 0.59 8.38 -24.86
N TRP A 84 -0.22 7.57 -25.50
CA TRP A 84 -1.52 7.15 -24.98
C TRP A 84 -1.37 6.33 -23.69
N ASP A 85 -0.49 5.34 -23.66
CA ASP A 85 -0.21 4.53 -22.46
C ASP A 85 0.26 5.40 -21.29
N MET A 86 1.17 6.34 -21.56
CA MET A 86 1.64 7.29 -20.55
C MET A 86 0.51 8.15 -19.98
N MET A 87 -0.40 8.65 -20.82
CA MET A 87 -1.57 9.40 -20.35
C MET A 87 -2.50 8.54 -19.49
N GLN A 88 -2.70 7.26 -19.86
CA GLN A 88 -3.50 6.34 -19.05
C GLN A 88 -2.87 6.10 -17.68
N ARG A 89 -1.56 5.88 -17.63
CA ARG A 89 -0.83 5.71 -16.36
C ARG A 89 -0.95 6.93 -15.45
N PHE A 90 -0.76 8.14 -15.99
CA PHE A 90 -0.98 9.36 -15.20
C PHE A 90 -2.41 9.47 -14.71
N LYS A 91 -3.38 9.08 -15.54
CA LYS A 91 -4.77 9.11 -15.12
C LYS A 91 -5.06 8.12 -13.99
N GLN A 92 -4.51 6.92 -14.08
CA GLN A 92 -4.59 5.91 -13.02
C GLN A 92 -3.95 6.42 -11.73
N GLU A 93 -2.75 7.00 -11.81
CA GLU A 93 -2.06 7.56 -10.64
C GLU A 93 -2.88 8.66 -9.95
N GLU A 94 -3.54 9.54 -10.72
CA GLU A 94 -4.47 10.53 -10.15
C GLU A 94 -5.63 9.89 -9.39
N VAL A 95 -6.20 8.82 -9.94
CA VAL A 95 -7.33 8.10 -9.35
C VAL A 95 -6.88 7.40 -8.06
N ASP A 96 -5.74 6.71 -8.12
CA ASP A 96 -5.16 6.01 -6.98
C ASP A 96 -4.83 6.99 -5.85
N ARG A 97 -4.18 8.11 -6.17
CA ARG A 97 -3.89 9.16 -5.18
C ARG A 97 -5.15 9.70 -4.52
N LYS A 98 -6.22 9.93 -5.28
CA LYS A 98 -7.52 10.36 -4.72
C LYS A 98 -8.10 9.28 -3.81
N PHE A 99 -8.08 8.02 -4.25
CA PHE A 99 -8.55 6.89 -3.47
C PHE A 99 -7.78 6.74 -2.15
N GLU A 100 -6.46 6.78 -2.18
CA GLU A 100 -5.61 6.71 -0.98
C GLU A 100 -5.89 7.84 0.00
N LEU A 101 -6.05 9.07 -0.50
CA LEU A 101 -6.41 10.22 0.33
C LEU A 101 -7.77 10.02 1.01
N THR A 102 -8.78 9.52 0.28
CA THR A 102 -10.10 9.23 0.88
C THR A 102 -10.01 8.13 1.93
N LYS A 103 -9.31 7.03 1.65
CA LYS A 103 -9.07 5.95 2.63
C LYS A 103 -8.29 6.43 3.85
N ARG A 104 -7.33 7.33 3.68
CA ARG A 104 -6.58 7.93 4.81
C ARG A 104 -7.49 8.82 5.67
N LYS A 105 -8.34 9.64 5.05
CA LYS A 105 -9.34 10.46 5.76
C LYS A 105 -10.33 9.59 6.53
N GLU A 106 -10.85 8.54 5.91
CA GLU A 106 -11.78 7.60 6.54
C GLU A 106 -11.15 6.91 7.75
N ARG A 107 -9.93 6.35 7.59
CA ARG A 107 -9.18 5.74 8.70
C ARG A 107 -8.96 6.72 9.85
N ARG A 108 -8.62 7.98 9.54
CA ARG A 108 -8.46 9.03 10.56
C ARG A 108 -9.79 9.31 11.28
N ARG A 109 -10.91 9.38 10.54
CA ARG A 109 -12.23 9.60 11.14
C ARG A 109 -12.57 8.50 12.14
N VAL A 110 -12.48 7.23 11.71
CA VAL A 110 -12.75 6.07 12.57
C VAL A 110 -11.86 6.06 13.81
N LEU A 111 -10.57 6.39 13.68
CA LEU A 111 -9.65 6.46 14.82
C LEU A 111 -10.07 7.54 15.83
N LEU A 112 -10.48 8.71 15.35
CA LEU A 112 -10.96 9.79 16.22
C LEU A 112 -12.28 9.40 16.90
N ASP A 113 -13.20 8.78 16.18
CA ASP A 113 -14.48 8.31 16.72
C ASP A 113 -14.26 7.26 17.81
N ASN A 114 -13.37 6.28 17.57
CA ASN A 114 -13.00 5.28 18.57
C ASN A 114 -12.34 5.92 19.78
N ARG A 115 -11.40 6.86 19.58
CA ARG A 115 -10.75 7.58 20.68
C ARG A 115 -11.77 8.33 21.54
N ASN A 116 -12.74 9.00 20.92
CA ASN A 116 -13.79 9.72 21.63
C ASN A 116 -14.70 8.76 22.40
N THR A 117 -15.03 7.61 21.81
CA THR A 117 -15.83 6.57 22.46
C THR A 117 -15.12 6.01 23.68
N TYR A 118 -13.84 5.66 23.58
CA TYR A 118 -13.06 5.18 24.72
C TYR A 118 -12.95 6.22 25.83
N LYS A 119 -12.76 7.50 25.49
CA LYS A 119 -12.76 8.57 26.50
C LYS A 119 -14.08 8.66 27.26
N LYS A 120 -15.22 8.54 26.57
CA LYS A 120 -16.55 8.53 27.21
C LYS A 120 -16.69 7.33 28.14
N GLN A 121 -16.34 6.15 27.66
CA GLN A 121 -16.38 4.92 28.47
C GLN A 121 -15.48 5.00 29.71
N MET A 122 -14.30 5.61 29.60
CA MET A 122 -13.42 5.82 30.76
C MET A 122 -14.07 6.73 31.81
N VAL A 123 -14.70 7.82 31.39
CA VAL A 123 -15.42 8.73 32.31
C VAL A 123 -16.58 8.01 32.97
N GLU A 124 -17.41 7.30 32.20
CA GLU A 124 -18.53 6.51 32.71
C GLU A 124 -18.08 5.48 33.75
N VAL A 125 -17.00 4.72 33.47
CA VAL A 125 -16.45 3.73 34.41
C VAL A 125 -15.92 4.39 35.69
N LEU A 126 -15.28 5.56 35.59
CA LEU A 126 -14.80 6.28 36.77
C LEU A 126 -15.96 6.81 37.62
N GLU A 127 -17.02 7.31 36.99
CA GLU A 127 -18.24 7.76 37.68
C GLU A 127 -18.94 6.60 38.38
N MET A 128 -19.10 5.45 37.71
CA MET A 128 -19.66 4.23 38.29
C MET A 128 -18.87 3.78 39.52
N LYS A 129 -17.53 3.70 39.41
CA LYS A 129 -16.67 3.34 40.56
C LYS A 129 -16.75 4.33 41.70
N LYS A 130 -16.93 5.62 41.41
CA LYS A 130 -17.13 6.64 42.44
C LYS A 130 -18.46 6.42 43.15
N GLN A 131 -19.53 6.16 42.41
CA GLN A 131 -20.85 5.87 42.97
C GLN A 131 -20.83 4.60 43.84
N GLU A 132 -20.22 3.52 43.36
CA GLU A 132 -20.05 2.27 44.12
C GLU A 132 -19.34 2.53 45.47
N ARG A 133 -18.23 3.27 45.45
CA ARG A 133 -17.52 3.63 46.69
C ARG A 133 -18.36 4.45 47.66
N GLU A 134 -19.17 5.39 47.17
CA GLU A 134 -20.05 6.17 48.03
C GLU A 134 -21.18 5.30 48.62
N MET A 135 -21.74 4.39 47.83
CA MET A 135 -22.75 3.44 48.30
C MET A 135 -22.17 2.49 49.36
N ASP A 136 -20.95 1.99 49.16
CA ASP A 136 -20.26 1.14 50.13
C ASP A 136 -20.00 1.89 51.44
N LYS A 137 -19.54 3.15 51.38
CA LYS A 137 -19.37 3.98 52.58
C LYS A 137 -20.68 4.15 53.33
N LEU A 138 -21.77 4.44 52.63
CA LEU A 138 -23.10 4.59 53.22
C LEU A 138 -23.59 3.27 53.83
N ALA A 139 -23.35 2.14 53.17
CA ALA A 139 -23.71 0.81 53.70
C ALA A 139 -22.95 0.50 54.99
N VAL A 140 -21.63 0.77 55.03
CA VAL A 140 -20.80 0.60 56.23
C VAL A 140 -21.27 1.53 57.36
N GLN A 141 -21.61 2.78 57.06
CA GLN A 141 -22.15 3.72 58.06
C GLN A 141 -23.48 3.22 58.64
N ARG A 142 -24.42 2.80 57.80
CA ARG A 142 -25.71 2.24 58.25
C ARG A 142 -25.52 0.98 59.10
N ALA A 143 -24.61 0.10 58.72
CA ALA A 143 -24.29 -1.10 59.50
C ALA A 143 -23.71 -0.73 60.87
N ALA A 144 -22.79 0.24 60.92
CA ALA A 144 -22.22 0.74 62.17
C ALA A 144 -23.26 1.41 63.08
N GLU A 145 -24.19 2.19 62.49
CA GLU A 145 -25.31 2.80 63.21
C GLU A 145 -26.27 1.74 63.78
N ALA A 146 -26.60 0.72 63.00
CA ALA A 146 -27.43 -0.40 63.45
C ALA A 146 -26.79 -1.16 64.61
N TRP A 147 -25.50 -1.52 64.49
CA TRP A 147 -24.76 -2.17 65.57
C TRP A 147 -24.68 -1.29 66.82
N SER A 148 -24.45 0.02 66.65
CA SER A 148 -24.44 0.96 67.78
C SER A 148 -25.81 1.08 68.45
N ALA A 149 -26.91 1.00 67.69
CA ALA A 149 -28.26 1.02 68.23
C ALA A 149 -28.56 -0.27 69.02
N ASP A 150 -28.20 -1.43 68.48
CA ASP A 150 -28.36 -2.73 69.15
C ASP A 150 -27.55 -2.79 70.45
N ASP A 151 -26.29 -2.32 70.43
CA ASP A 151 -25.45 -2.23 71.61
C ASP A 151 -26.04 -1.31 72.68
N LYS A 152 -26.61 -0.16 72.29
CA LYS A 152 -27.30 0.74 73.22
C LYS A 152 -28.54 0.09 73.82
N ALA A 153 -29.36 -0.57 73.01
CA ALA A 153 -30.57 -1.25 73.47
C ALA A 153 -30.23 -2.37 74.47
N PHE A 154 -29.20 -3.18 74.17
CA PHE A 154 -28.73 -4.23 75.08
C PHE A 154 -28.25 -3.64 76.41
N LEU A 155 -27.44 -2.58 76.39
CA LEU A 155 -26.91 -1.96 77.60
C LEU A 155 -28.00 -1.30 78.45
N GLN A 156 -28.97 -0.62 77.83
CA GLN A 156 -30.12 -0.05 78.52
C GLN A 156 -30.93 -1.14 79.23
N TYR A 157 -31.27 -2.21 78.50
CA TYR A 157 -31.98 -3.35 79.09
C TYR A 157 -31.20 -4.00 80.25
N ALA A 158 -29.89 -4.16 80.09
CA ALA A 158 -29.05 -4.70 81.15
C ALA A 158 -29.03 -3.82 82.41
N ASP A 159 -28.99 -2.49 82.24
CA ASP A 159 -29.07 -1.54 83.33
C ASP A 159 -30.43 -1.61 84.05
N ASP A 160 -31.53 -1.74 83.31
CA ASP A 160 -32.88 -1.92 83.86
C ASP A 160 -32.99 -3.20 84.70
N VAL A 161 -32.48 -4.33 84.20
CA VAL A 161 -32.45 -5.62 84.93
C VAL A 161 -31.58 -5.55 86.18
N ILE A 162 -30.45 -4.84 86.13
CA ILE A 162 -29.59 -4.62 87.30
C ILE A 162 -30.33 -3.78 88.35
N GLN A 163 -31.03 -2.73 87.93
CA GLN A 163 -31.82 -1.88 88.85
C GLN A 163 -32.96 -2.66 89.49
N GLU A 164 -33.69 -3.46 88.73
CA GLU A 164 -34.77 -4.31 89.25
C GLU A 164 -34.24 -5.34 90.25
N SER A 165 -33.15 -6.03 89.90
CA SER A 165 -32.49 -7.01 90.78
C SER A 165 -32.02 -6.37 92.09
N ARG A 166 -31.51 -5.13 92.03
CA ARG A 166 -31.11 -4.36 93.21
C ARG A 166 -32.30 -4.00 94.10
N ARG A 167 -33.47 -3.69 93.53
CA ARG A 167 -34.70 -3.41 94.29
C ARG A 167 -35.23 -4.66 95.00
N ILE A 168 -35.11 -5.82 94.38
CA ILE A 168 -35.61 -7.11 94.92
C ILE A 168 -34.60 -7.75 95.92
N GLY A 169 -33.34 -7.31 95.93
CA GLY A 169 -32.29 -7.86 96.82
C GLY A 169 -31.58 -9.09 96.26
N ARG A 170 -31.57 -9.28 94.94
CA ARG A 170 -30.86 -10.39 94.26
C ARG A 170 -29.36 -10.06 94.10
N PRO A 171 -28.47 -11.06 94.03
CA PRO A 171 -27.04 -10.83 93.83
C PRO A 171 -26.76 -10.19 92.45
N ILE A 172 -26.05 -9.05 92.44
CA ILE A 172 -25.82 -8.21 91.25
C ILE A 172 -24.54 -8.62 90.49
N GLU A 173 -23.54 -9.16 91.20
CA GLU A 173 -22.22 -9.51 90.66
C GLU A 173 -22.27 -10.37 89.37
N PRO A 174 -23.12 -11.41 89.25
CA PRO A 174 -23.18 -12.20 88.02
C PRO A 174 -23.62 -11.38 86.79
N LEU A 175 -24.56 -10.44 86.97
CA LEU A 175 -25.06 -9.58 85.90
C LEU A 175 -23.99 -8.58 85.45
N GLN A 176 -23.30 -7.94 86.40
CA GLN A 176 -22.21 -7.02 86.10
C GLN A 176 -21.05 -7.71 85.37
N ARG A 177 -20.74 -8.95 85.74
CA ARG A 177 -19.74 -9.75 85.03
C ARG A 177 -20.13 -9.98 83.57
N ILE A 178 -21.38 -10.34 83.29
CA ILE A 178 -21.88 -10.56 81.93
C ILE A 178 -21.82 -9.27 81.10
N VAL A 179 -22.26 -8.14 81.67
CA VAL A 179 -22.19 -6.83 80.98
C VAL A 179 -20.74 -6.44 80.66
N LYS A 180 -19.81 -6.68 81.59
CA LYS A 180 -18.38 -6.45 81.36
C LYS A 180 -17.81 -7.35 80.27
N GLU A 181 -18.16 -8.64 80.28
CA GLU A 181 -17.76 -9.57 79.23
C GLU A 181 -18.32 -9.17 77.85
N TYR A 182 -19.57 -8.70 77.79
CA TYR A 182 -20.17 -8.18 76.56
C TYR A 182 -19.42 -6.94 76.04
N LYS A 183 -19.18 -5.94 76.89
CA LYS A 183 -18.42 -4.73 76.53
C LYS A 183 -17.02 -5.05 76.03
N LYS A 184 -16.37 -6.05 76.63
CA LYS A 184 -15.06 -6.54 76.19
C LYS A 184 -15.12 -7.25 74.83
N ARG A 185 -16.12 -8.10 74.58
CA ARG A 185 -16.27 -8.83 73.30
C ARG A 185 -16.58 -7.89 72.13
N ASN A 186 -17.40 -6.87 72.35
CA ASN A 186 -17.80 -5.91 71.32
C ASN A 186 -16.91 -4.66 71.26
N ASN A 187 -15.77 -4.66 71.96
CA ASN A 187 -14.81 -3.55 71.98
C ASN A 187 -15.42 -2.18 72.39
N LEU A 188 -16.45 -2.21 73.25
CA LEU A 188 -17.10 -1.00 73.79
C LEU A 188 -16.33 -0.42 74.99
N GLU A 189 -15.37 -1.14 75.54
CA GLU A 189 -14.49 -0.61 76.58
C GLU A 189 -13.55 0.45 76.02
N PRO A 190 -13.37 1.59 76.72
CA PRO A 190 -12.42 2.61 76.29
C PRO A 190 -11.02 1.98 76.20
N LYS A 191 -10.39 2.12 75.03
CA LYS A 191 -9.04 1.60 74.82
C LYS A 191 -8.11 2.20 75.87
N VAL A 192 -7.41 1.33 76.61
CA VAL A 192 -6.42 1.76 77.59
C VAL A 192 -5.36 2.59 76.88
N LYS A 193 -5.21 3.85 77.29
CA LYS A 193 -4.18 4.73 76.75
C LYS A 193 -2.82 4.14 77.14
N LEU A 194 -2.06 3.69 76.14
CA LEU A 194 -0.71 3.20 76.39
C LEU A 194 0.15 4.35 76.98
N PRO A 195 0.91 4.08 78.05
CA PRO A 195 1.84 5.06 78.61
C PRO A 195 2.86 5.47 77.53
N PRO A 196 3.39 6.70 77.56
CA PRO A 196 4.25 7.24 76.51
C PRO A 196 5.45 6.35 76.15
N LEU A 197 5.97 5.61 77.13
CA LEU A 197 7.11 4.68 76.99
C LEU A 197 6.80 3.45 76.12
N LEU A 198 5.52 3.05 76.03
CA LEU A 198 5.06 1.89 75.23
C LEU A 198 4.46 2.30 73.88
N ARG A 199 4.52 3.59 73.52
CA ARG A 199 4.09 4.06 72.20
C ARG A 199 5.21 3.78 71.20
N SER A 200 4.90 3.06 70.12
CA SER A 200 5.85 2.84 69.04
C SER A 200 6.26 4.19 68.43
N ARG A 201 7.56 4.47 68.35
CA ARG A 201 8.11 5.63 67.62
C ARG A 201 8.08 5.45 66.10
N VAL A 202 7.76 4.25 65.64
CA VAL A 202 7.54 3.96 64.23
C VAL A 202 6.21 4.60 63.83
N PRO A 203 6.20 5.53 62.87
CA PRO A 203 4.96 6.02 62.29
C PRO A 203 4.35 4.84 61.50
N ILE A 204 3.50 4.07 62.17
CA ILE A 204 2.56 3.19 61.47
C ILE A 204 1.70 4.16 60.69
N ALA A 205 1.85 4.20 59.37
CA ALA A 205 1.16 5.12 58.49
C ALA A 205 -0.35 5.07 58.78
N GLN A 206 -0.82 5.98 59.63
CA GLN A 206 -2.20 6.42 59.60
C GLN A 206 -2.35 7.01 58.21
N ALA A 207 -3.21 6.38 57.41
CA ALA A 207 -3.67 6.79 56.08
C ALA A 207 -2.93 8.02 55.52
N CYS A 208 -2.12 7.79 54.49
CA CYS A 208 -1.47 8.82 53.68
C CYS A 208 -2.25 10.15 53.70
N HIS A 209 -1.61 11.20 54.20
CA HIS A 209 -2.12 12.57 54.15
C HIS A 209 -2.66 12.84 52.73
N PRO A 210 -3.86 13.41 52.52
CA PRO A 210 -4.48 13.55 51.20
C PRO A 210 -3.69 14.43 50.20
N LYS A 211 -2.55 15.02 50.60
CA LYS A 211 -1.62 15.72 49.71
C LYS A 211 -0.59 14.81 49.03
N CYS A 212 -0.45 13.55 49.47
CA CYS A 212 0.50 12.59 48.90
C CYS A 212 -0.14 11.62 47.89
N ALA A 213 -1.46 11.70 47.65
CA ALA A 213 -2.15 10.82 46.71
C ALA A 213 -1.76 11.12 45.24
N ASP A 214 -1.43 12.37 44.92
CA ASP A 214 -1.14 12.79 43.54
C ASP A 214 0.32 12.52 43.11
N SER A 215 1.24 12.24 44.05
CA SER A 215 2.66 12.02 43.74
C SER A 215 3.10 10.55 43.73
N CYS A 216 2.24 9.61 44.12
CA CYS A 216 2.60 8.19 44.25
C CYS A 216 2.08 7.29 43.11
N SER A 217 1.50 7.86 42.04
CA SER A 217 1.07 7.09 40.86
C SER A 217 1.83 7.37 39.57
N GLU A 218 2.95 8.11 39.61
CA GLU A 218 3.80 8.28 38.44
C GLU A 218 5.22 7.78 38.72
N THR A 219 5.51 6.57 38.23
CA THR A 219 6.71 6.19 37.46
C THR A 219 7.06 4.72 37.67
N ILE A 220 6.37 3.82 36.96
CA ILE A 220 6.97 2.57 36.50
C ILE A 220 6.62 2.39 35.01
N SER A 221 7.68 2.43 34.19
CA SER A 221 7.78 1.96 32.80
C SER A 221 7.02 2.78 31.74
N THR A 222 7.63 3.29 30.66
CA THR A 222 8.62 2.66 29.78
C THR A 222 9.50 3.71 29.09
N LYS A 223 10.81 3.71 29.35
CA LYS A 223 11.81 4.07 28.34
C LYS A 223 12.55 2.79 28.01
N GLN A 224 12.39 2.36 26.76
CA GLN A 224 13.19 1.43 25.94
C GLN A 224 12.24 0.54 25.14
N ILE A 225 11.79 1.06 24.00
CA ILE A 225 11.67 0.39 22.70
C ILE A 225 11.53 1.56 21.72
N GLU A 226 12.63 1.93 21.08
CA GLU A 226 12.72 2.20 19.64
C GLU A 226 14.12 2.76 19.31
N SER A 227 14.79 2.01 18.43
CA SER A 227 15.95 2.39 17.63
C SER A 227 15.56 3.39 16.56
#